data_AF-A0A1M4U8N9-F1
#
_entry.id   AF-A0A1M4U8N9-F1
#
_cell.length_a   1.000
_cell.length_b   1.000
_cell.length_c   1.000
_cell.angle_alpha   90.00
_cell.angle_beta   90.00
_cell.angle_gamma   90.00
#
_symmetry.space_group_name_H-M   'P 1'
#
loop_
_entity.id
_entity.type
_entity.pdbx_description
1 polymer ?
#
loop_
_entity_poly.entity_id
_entity_poly.type
_entity_poly.pdbx_seq_one_letter_code
_entity_poly.pdbx_strand_id
1 'polypeptide(L)'
;MKKLLTILILPFSFLIFAQESKESNWILKLNATQLVDVVSYPTLQISAERKINPYFSVNTEFGYQLYDFNQPDHIILKSKGFKTNLEGRVYLFKFMNSRIESKRSEFYVGLQLFYRENESTNSLDYSPKDDDSKQYTDYFGTERKAKGFNIMFGNQISVSKKIILEPYIGLGMMDRKINNIDIEYNKTNDQILGSDTVPLFKRLDLEESSGNVFNFCFGLRIGYRL
;
A
#
# COMPACT_ATOMS: atom_id res chain seq x y z
N MET A 1 17.34 25.41 -20.95
CA MET A 1 17.84 24.29 -20.10
C MET A 1 18.48 24.76 -18.79
N LYS A 2 19.26 25.84 -18.75
CA LYS A 2 19.91 26.32 -17.51
C LYS A 2 18.95 26.70 -16.36
N LYS A 3 17.75 27.22 -16.68
CA LYS A 3 16.73 27.63 -15.68
C LYS A 3 16.02 26.44 -14.99
N LEU A 4 15.95 25.27 -15.65
CA LEU A 4 15.38 24.05 -15.07
C LEU A 4 16.34 23.40 -14.06
N LEU A 5 17.65 23.50 -14.30
CA LEU A 5 18.67 23.03 -13.36
C LEU A 5 18.64 23.83 -12.04
N THR A 6 18.36 25.14 -12.10
CA THR A 6 18.32 26.01 -10.92
C THR A 6 17.13 25.68 -10.01
N ILE A 7 16.00 25.27 -10.59
CA ILE A 7 14.81 24.82 -9.83
C ILE A 7 15.07 23.47 -9.14
N LEU A 8 15.95 22.62 -9.71
CA LEU A 8 16.31 21.32 -9.14
C LEU A 8 17.38 21.41 -8.03
N ILE A 9 18.19 22.48 -8.02
CA ILE A 9 19.22 22.71 -6.97
C ILE A 9 18.61 23.34 -5.71
N LEU A 10 17.54 24.14 -5.85
CA LEU A 10 16.86 24.81 -4.74
C LEU A 10 16.26 23.87 -3.66
N PRO A 11 15.67 22.70 -3.97
CA PRO A 11 15.26 21.74 -2.94
C PRO A 11 16.46 21.00 -2.30
N PHE A 12 17.61 20.91 -2.97
CA PHE A 12 18.82 20.29 -2.39
C PHE A 12 19.56 21.24 -1.42
N SER A 13 19.43 22.56 -1.59
CA SER A 13 20.04 23.54 -0.67
C SER A 13 19.39 23.61 0.72
N PHE A 14 18.24 22.95 0.95
CA PHE A 14 17.66 22.81 2.29
C PHE A 14 18.25 21.64 3.11
N LEU A 15 19.26 20.93 2.58
CA LEU A 15 20.03 19.95 3.32
C LEU A 15 21.13 20.60 4.18
N ILE A 16 20.79 21.69 4.89
CA ILE A 16 21.63 22.21 5.96
C ILE A 16 21.50 21.24 7.12
N PHE A 17 22.38 20.24 7.15
CA PHE A 17 22.57 19.36 8.29
C PHE A 17 23.23 20.17 9.41
N ALA A 18 22.42 20.83 10.22
CA ALA A 18 22.85 21.24 11.54
C ALA A 18 23.16 19.97 12.35
N GLN A 19 24.42 19.85 12.77
CA GLN A 19 24.88 18.80 13.70
C GLN A 19 24.05 18.87 14.99
N GLU A 20 23.42 17.76 15.39
CA GLU A 20 23.62 17.11 16.70
C GLU A 20 22.57 16.01 16.97
N SER A 21 23.04 14.77 16.98
CA SER A 21 22.50 13.63 17.74
C SER A 21 23.46 12.45 17.51
N LYS A 22 24.03 11.88 18.57
CA LYS A 22 24.81 10.63 18.50
C LYS A 22 23.95 9.41 18.13
N GLU A 23 22.63 9.56 18.13
CA GLU A 23 21.69 8.51 17.75
C GLU A 23 21.32 8.64 16.28
N SER A 24 21.31 7.51 15.56
CA SER A 24 20.89 7.48 14.17
C SER A 24 19.43 7.90 14.04
N ASN A 25 19.18 8.87 13.18
CA ASN A 25 17.84 9.35 12.85
C ASN A 25 17.11 8.43 11.87
N TRP A 26 17.72 7.31 11.47
CA TRP A 26 17.19 6.40 10.47
C TRP A 26 16.67 5.11 11.07
N ILE A 27 15.51 4.68 10.58
CA ILE A 27 14.92 3.40 10.91
C ILE A 27 14.54 2.71 9.60
N LEU A 28 15.10 1.53 9.36
CA LEU A 28 14.71 0.68 8.24
C LEU A 28 13.63 -0.28 8.72
N LYS A 29 12.56 -0.49 7.94
CA LYS A 29 11.48 -1.41 8.36
C LYS A 29 11.01 -2.27 7.21
N LEU A 30 10.63 -3.49 7.55
CA LEU A 30 9.91 -4.41 6.70
C LEU A 30 8.42 -4.32 7.04
N ASN A 31 7.56 -4.15 6.04
CA ASN A 31 6.12 -4.26 6.22
C ASN A 31 5.70 -5.73 6.10
N ALA A 32 5.64 -6.42 7.24
CA ALA A 32 5.43 -7.86 7.29
C ALA A 32 4.05 -8.26 6.76
N THR A 33 3.03 -7.44 7.02
CA THR A 33 1.66 -7.70 6.56
C THR A 33 1.50 -7.68 5.05
N GLN A 34 2.37 -6.97 4.33
CA GLN A 34 2.28 -6.86 2.88
C GLN A 34 2.78 -8.10 2.15
N LEU A 35 3.47 -9.00 2.85
CA LEU A 35 3.82 -10.34 2.33
C LEU A 35 2.57 -11.21 2.12
N VAL A 36 1.49 -10.98 2.85
CA VAL A 36 0.26 -11.81 2.78
C VAL A 36 -0.97 -10.98 2.42
N ASP A 37 -0.77 -9.92 1.62
CA ASP A 37 -1.86 -9.04 1.18
C ASP A 37 -2.70 -9.71 0.09
N VAL A 38 -3.77 -10.38 0.52
CA VAL A 38 -4.74 -11.07 -0.35
C VAL A 38 -5.76 -10.10 -0.95
N VAL A 39 -5.94 -8.91 -0.38
CA VAL A 39 -6.96 -7.94 -0.82
C VAL A 39 -6.51 -7.15 -2.04
N SER A 40 -5.21 -6.89 -2.16
CA SER A 40 -4.62 -6.25 -3.33
C SER A 40 -3.67 -7.20 -4.05
N TYR A 41 -2.43 -7.28 -3.59
CA TYR A 41 -1.43 -8.23 -4.08
C TYR A 41 -0.25 -8.28 -3.10
N PRO A 42 0.36 -9.46 -2.88
CA PRO A 42 1.48 -9.60 -1.95
C PRO A 42 2.74 -8.93 -2.51
N THR A 43 3.49 -8.25 -1.64
CA THR A 43 4.74 -7.58 -1.99
C THR A 43 5.77 -7.71 -0.89
N LEU A 44 7.05 -7.79 -1.28
CA LEU A 44 8.14 -7.50 -0.36
C LEU A 44 8.25 -5.97 -0.26
N GLN A 45 7.81 -5.41 0.87
CA GLN A 45 7.74 -3.97 1.06
C GLN A 45 8.67 -3.49 2.17
N ILE A 46 9.63 -2.64 1.79
CA ILE A 46 10.64 -2.06 2.67
C ILE A 46 10.40 -0.56 2.82
N SER A 47 10.73 -0.03 4.00
CA SER A 47 10.58 1.37 4.32
C SER A 47 11.83 1.93 4.98
N ALA A 48 12.07 3.21 4.74
CA ALA A 48 13.06 4.01 5.41
C ALA A 48 12.36 5.21 6.04
N GLU A 49 12.41 5.29 7.37
CA GLU A 49 11.99 6.45 8.13
C GLU A 49 13.20 7.28 8.51
N ARG A 50 13.09 8.60 8.31
CA ARG A 50 14.01 9.59 8.85
C ARG A 50 13.29 10.49 9.85
N LYS A 51 13.75 10.50 11.10
CA LYS A 51 13.33 11.49 12.09
C LYS A 51 13.95 12.84 11.73
N ILE A 52 13.11 13.84 11.49
CA ILE A 52 13.54 15.22 11.21
C ILE A 52 13.83 15.93 12.54
N ASN A 53 12.95 15.71 13.51
CA ASN A 53 13.08 16.20 14.88
C ASN A 53 12.34 15.23 15.81
N PRO A 54 12.31 15.45 17.15
CA PRO A 54 11.64 14.55 18.07
C PRO A 54 10.13 14.33 17.82
N TYR A 55 9.47 15.24 17.09
CA TYR A 55 8.03 15.27 16.87
C TYR A 55 7.61 14.91 15.46
N PHE A 56 8.51 15.00 14.49
CA PHE A 56 8.22 14.82 13.08
C PHE A 56 9.18 13.83 12.42
N SER A 57 8.62 12.92 11.62
CA SER A 57 9.40 12.04 10.75
C SER A 57 8.78 11.93 9.37
N VAL A 58 9.60 11.54 8.40
CA VAL A 58 9.16 11.20 7.05
C VAL A 58 9.53 9.76 6.79
N ASN A 59 8.55 8.98 6.33
CA ASN A 59 8.69 7.58 6.00
C ASN A 59 8.40 7.38 4.51
N THR A 60 9.35 6.77 3.80
CA THR A 60 9.18 6.37 2.39
C THR A 60 9.21 4.86 2.32
N GLU A 61 8.32 4.27 1.52
CA GLU A 61 8.13 2.84 1.44
C GLU A 61 8.01 2.40 -0.02
N PHE A 62 8.73 1.35 -0.39
CA PHE A 62 8.71 0.75 -1.72
C PHE A 62 8.50 -0.76 -1.60
N GLY A 63 7.57 -1.29 -2.39
CA GLY A 63 7.25 -2.70 -2.44
C GLY A 63 7.21 -3.21 -3.87
N TYR A 64 7.67 -4.44 -4.06
CA TYR A 64 7.64 -5.13 -5.35
C TYR A 64 7.00 -6.52 -5.19
N GLN A 65 6.18 -6.90 -6.16
CA GLN A 65 5.51 -8.19 -6.19
C GLN A 65 6.51 -9.29 -6.59
N LEU A 66 6.80 -10.21 -5.67
CA LEU A 66 7.74 -11.32 -5.91
C LEU A 66 7.04 -12.63 -6.25
N TYR A 67 5.77 -12.77 -5.87
CA TYR A 67 4.98 -13.96 -6.07
C TYR A 67 3.51 -13.59 -6.24
N ASP A 68 2.75 -14.57 -6.71
CA ASP A 68 1.30 -14.52 -6.79
C ASP A 68 0.76 -15.76 -6.08
N PHE A 69 -0.34 -15.60 -5.34
CA PHE A 69 -1.04 -16.73 -4.72
C PHE A 69 -1.91 -17.46 -5.74
N ASN A 70 -2.36 -16.77 -6.78
CA ASN A 70 -3.20 -17.35 -7.82
C ASN A 70 -2.34 -17.66 -9.05
N GLN A 71 -2.27 -18.93 -9.41
CA GLN A 71 -1.67 -19.37 -10.67
C GLN A 71 -2.78 -20.02 -11.50
N PRO A 72 -3.45 -19.25 -12.38
CA PRO A 72 -4.43 -19.82 -13.29
C PRO A 72 -3.74 -20.72 -14.32
N ASP A 73 -4.45 -21.75 -14.79
CA ASP A 73 -3.95 -22.69 -15.79
C ASP A 73 -3.58 -21.99 -17.12
N HIS A 74 -4.29 -20.91 -17.44
CA HIS A 74 -4.02 -20.05 -18.59
C HIS A 74 -3.52 -18.68 -18.13
N ILE A 75 -2.32 -18.28 -18.57
CA ILE A 75 -1.68 -17.01 -18.22
C ILE A 75 -1.77 -16.05 -19.41
N ILE A 76 -2.55 -14.98 -19.26
CA ILE A 76 -2.67 -13.89 -20.24
C ILE A 76 -1.66 -12.79 -19.94
N LEU A 77 -1.53 -12.41 -18.67
CA LEU A 77 -0.59 -11.43 -18.16
C LEU A 77 0.26 -12.05 -17.05
N LYS A 78 1.56 -11.83 -17.12
CA LYS A 78 2.47 -12.27 -16.06
C LYS A 78 2.33 -11.36 -14.85
N SER A 79 2.04 -11.93 -13.69
CA SER A 79 1.88 -11.17 -12.45
C SER A 79 3.12 -10.33 -12.12
N LYS A 80 2.94 -9.00 -12.10
CA LYS A 80 3.96 -8.03 -11.69
C LYS A 80 3.29 -6.80 -11.13
N GLY A 81 3.96 -6.14 -10.18
CA GLY A 81 3.43 -4.93 -9.59
C GLY A 81 4.39 -4.29 -8.60
N PHE A 82 4.13 -3.02 -8.30
CA PHE A 82 4.87 -2.28 -7.29
C PHE A 82 3.95 -1.37 -6.48
N LYS A 83 4.36 -1.08 -5.24
CA LYS A 83 3.68 -0.18 -4.31
C LYS A 83 4.68 0.88 -3.84
N THR A 84 4.24 2.13 -3.78
CA THR A 84 5.04 3.24 -3.25
C THR A 84 4.21 4.05 -2.27
N ASN A 85 4.76 4.35 -1.10
CA ASN A 85 4.13 5.23 -0.12
C ASN A 85 5.12 6.32 0.32
N LEU A 86 4.59 7.52 0.53
CA LEU A 86 5.28 8.63 1.19
C LEU A 86 4.42 9.12 2.35
N GLU A 87 4.96 9.14 3.56
CA GLU A 87 4.21 9.42 4.77
C GLU A 87 4.92 10.46 5.63
N GLY A 88 4.25 11.58 5.90
CA GLY A 88 4.67 12.55 6.91
C GLY A 88 4.01 12.22 8.24
N ARG A 89 4.77 12.16 9.33
CA ARG A 89 4.32 11.70 10.65
C ARG A 89 4.50 12.76 11.72
N VAL A 90 3.57 12.82 12.66
CA VAL A 90 3.61 13.64 13.87
C VAL A 90 3.41 12.76 15.10
N TYR A 91 4.36 12.82 16.04
CA TYR A 91 4.30 12.08 17.31
C TYR A 91 3.59 12.90 18.39
N LEU A 92 2.28 12.65 18.56
CA LEU A 92 1.39 13.49 19.35
C LEU A 92 1.84 13.70 20.80
N PHE A 93 2.26 12.63 21.50
CA PHE A 93 2.62 12.74 22.92
C PHE A 93 3.86 13.60 23.16
N LYS A 94 4.82 13.57 22.22
CA LYS A 94 5.99 14.45 22.30
C LYS A 94 5.62 15.87 21.95
N PHE A 95 4.77 16.06 20.93
CA PHE A 95 4.33 17.39 20.50
C PHE A 95 3.58 18.13 21.63
N MET A 96 2.66 17.44 22.30
CA MET A 96 1.86 18.05 23.39
C MET A 96 2.65 18.22 24.69
N ASN A 97 3.65 17.38 24.95
CA ASN A 97 4.38 17.40 26.21
C ASN A 97 5.89 17.25 25.99
N SER A 98 6.51 18.35 25.55
CA SER A 98 7.93 18.45 25.13
C SER A 98 8.96 17.96 26.16
N ARG A 99 8.58 17.75 27.43
CA ARG A 99 9.48 17.27 28.49
C ARG A 99 9.46 15.74 28.67
N ILE A 100 8.65 15.01 27.91
CA ILE A 100 8.58 13.54 28.00
C ILE A 100 9.72 12.94 27.18
N GLU A 101 10.66 12.29 27.85
CA GLU A 101 11.67 11.44 27.19
C GLU A 101 11.02 10.41 26.25
N SER A 102 11.74 10.01 25.21
CA SER A 102 11.31 8.99 24.26
C SER A 102 10.90 7.70 24.98
N LYS A 103 9.59 7.50 25.17
CA LYS A 103 9.05 6.31 25.81
C LYS A 103 9.28 5.08 24.94
N ARG A 104 9.15 3.90 25.55
CA ARG A 104 9.11 2.59 24.87
C ARG A 104 8.04 2.52 23.76
N SER A 105 7.04 3.40 23.77
CA SER A 105 5.94 3.45 22.83
C SER A 105 5.67 4.90 22.40
N GLU A 106 5.62 5.15 21.09
CA GLU A 106 5.37 6.46 20.51
C GLU A 106 4.17 6.38 19.55
N PHE A 107 3.05 6.97 19.96
CA PHE A 107 1.90 7.12 19.08
C PHE A 107 2.14 8.23 18.05
N TYR A 108 1.81 7.96 16.79
CA TYR A 108 1.88 8.93 15.71
C TYR A 108 0.57 9.00 14.92
N VAL A 109 0.35 10.18 14.34
CA VAL A 109 -0.62 10.40 13.27
C VAL A 109 0.15 10.83 12.04
N GLY A 110 -0.20 10.28 10.87
CA GLY A 110 0.49 10.59 9.62
C GLY A 110 -0.46 10.86 8.47
N LEU A 111 0.04 11.57 7.47
CA LEU A 111 -0.59 11.68 6.16
C LEU A 111 0.27 10.91 5.16
N GLN A 112 -0.30 9.86 4.60
CA GLN A 112 0.34 8.99 3.62
C GLN A 112 -0.23 9.26 2.23
N LEU A 113 0.63 9.51 1.25
CA LEU A 113 0.32 9.43 -0.18
C LEU A 113 0.78 8.08 -0.70
N PHE A 114 -0.01 7.44 -1.56
CA PHE A 114 0.35 6.16 -2.14
C PHE A 114 0.07 6.09 -3.65
N TYR A 115 0.88 5.26 -4.32
CA TYR A 115 0.66 4.82 -5.69
C TYR A 115 0.97 3.33 -5.79
N ARG A 116 0.08 2.60 -6.48
CA ARG A 116 0.12 1.15 -6.63
C ARG A 116 -0.23 0.81 -8.07
N GLU A 117 0.52 -0.12 -8.64
CA GLU A 117 0.28 -0.65 -9.97
C GLU A 117 0.55 -2.14 -9.97
N ASN A 118 -0.38 -2.92 -10.51
CA ASN A 118 -0.19 -4.35 -10.72
C ASN A 118 -0.92 -4.82 -11.96
N GLU A 119 -0.40 -5.87 -12.55
CA GLU A 119 -1.09 -6.67 -13.56
C GLU A 119 -1.08 -8.14 -13.11
N SER A 120 -2.14 -8.87 -13.44
CA SER A 120 -2.25 -10.32 -13.19
C SER A 120 -3.27 -10.94 -14.14
N THR A 121 -3.28 -12.27 -14.21
CA THR A 121 -4.42 -13.01 -14.77
C THR A 121 -5.34 -13.44 -13.64
N ASN A 122 -6.62 -13.14 -13.77
CA ASN A 122 -7.65 -13.53 -12.81
C ASN A 122 -8.68 -14.43 -13.50
N SER A 123 -9.48 -15.13 -12.70
CA SER A 123 -10.57 -15.95 -13.21
C SER A 123 -11.91 -15.61 -12.59
N LEU A 124 -12.96 -15.71 -13.41
CA LEU A 124 -14.34 -15.44 -13.01
C LEU A 124 -15.22 -16.61 -13.43
N ASP A 125 -15.99 -17.11 -12.48
CA ASP A 125 -17.01 -18.11 -12.78
C ASP A 125 -18.35 -17.40 -12.93
N TYR A 126 -19.09 -17.67 -14.00
CA TYR A 126 -20.35 -17.01 -14.31
C TYR A 126 -21.36 -17.94 -14.99
N SER A 127 -22.64 -17.58 -14.91
CA SER A 127 -23.74 -18.21 -15.65
C SER A 127 -24.55 -17.14 -16.40
N PRO A 128 -25.18 -17.49 -17.54
CA PRO A 128 -26.21 -16.64 -18.13
C PRO A 128 -27.37 -16.47 -17.16
N LYS A 129 -27.89 -15.25 -17.01
CA LYS A 129 -29.03 -14.97 -16.10
C LYS A 129 -30.29 -15.75 -16.47
N ASP A 130 -30.45 -16.10 -17.74
CA ASP A 130 -31.60 -16.83 -18.27
C ASP A 130 -31.45 -18.37 -18.13
N ASP A 131 -30.27 -18.87 -17.76
CA ASP A 131 -29.99 -20.31 -17.68
C ASP A 131 -28.84 -20.65 -16.70
N ASP A 132 -29.18 -20.76 -15.41
CA ASP A 132 -28.23 -21.10 -14.34
C ASP A 132 -27.67 -22.51 -14.38
N SER A 133 -28.17 -23.37 -15.29
CA SER A 133 -27.61 -24.70 -15.49
C SER A 133 -26.27 -24.67 -16.24
N LYS A 134 -25.96 -23.55 -16.91
CA LYS A 134 -24.72 -23.36 -17.66
C LYS A 134 -23.72 -22.56 -16.85
N GLN A 135 -22.56 -23.14 -16.61
CA GLN A 135 -21.46 -22.52 -15.88
C GLN A 135 -20.25 -22.39 -16.78
N TYR A 136 -19.64 -21.21 -16.76
CA TYR A 136 -18.47 -20.87 -17.51
C TYR A 136 -17.39 -20.34 -16.57
N THR A 137 -16.14 -20.62 -16.89
CA THR A 137 -14.96 -20.04 -16.22
C THR A 137 -14.21 -19.23 -17.26
N ASP A 138 -14.14 -17.92 -17.04
CA ASP A 138 -13.38 -16.99 -17.84
C ASP A 138 -12.00 -16.75 -17.20
N TYR A 139 -10.96 -16.67 -18.03
CA TYR A 139 -9.63 -16.25 -17.63
C TYR A 139 -9.31 -14.96 -18.39
N PHE A 140 -9.01 -13.89 -17.66
CA PHE A 140 -8.80 -12.57 -18.27
C PHE A 140 -7.60 -11.86 -17.66
N GLY A 141 -6.95 -11.03 -18.46
CA GLY A 141 -5.89 -10.13 -18.01
C GLY A 141 -6.49 -8.96 -17.22
N THR A 142 -5.85 -8.55 -16.13
CA THR A 142 -6.27 -7.40 -15.34
C THR A 142 -5.09 -6.48 -15.10
N GLU A 143 -5.21 -5.22 -15.52
CA GLU A 143 -4.28 -4.15 -15.17
C GLU A 143 -4.96 -3.22 -14.16
N ARG A 144 -4.31 -2.95 -13.02
CA ARG A 144 -4.84 -2.07 -11.98
C ARG A 144 -3.85 -0.99 -11.63
N LYS A 145 -4.36 0.23 -11.52
CA LYS A 145 -3.64 1.39 -11.01
C LYS A 145 -4.46 2.03 -9.92
N ALA A 146 -3.82 2.32 -8.80
CA ALA A 146 -4.47 2.93 -7.66
C ALA A 146 -3.59 4.00 -7.05
N LYS A 147 -4.17 5.17 -6.78
CA LYS A 147 -3.50 6.29 -6.13
C LYS A 147 -4.42 6.94 -5.12
N GLY A 148 -3.85 7.54 -4.10
CA GLY A 148 -4.68 8.18 -3.09
C GLY A 148 -3.89 8.64 -1.89
N PHE A 149 -4.63 8.87 -0.81
CA PHE A 149 -4.06 9.26 0.46
C PHE A 149 -4.75 8.55 1.62
N ASN A 150 -4.03 8.39 2.73
CA ASN A 150 -4.55 7.86 3.99
C ASN A 150 -4.13 8.76 5.14
N ILE A 151 -5.03 8.95 6.11
CA ILE A 151 -4.68 9.35 7.46
C ILE A 151 -4.30 8.09 8.21
N MET A 152 -3.05 8.04 8.65
CA MET A 152 -2.43 6.91 9.33
C MET A 152 -2.43 7.14 10.83
N PHE A 153 -2.76 6.09 11.59
CA PHE A 153 -2.62 6.04 13.03
C PHE A 153 -1.76 4.84 13.37
N GLY A 154 -0.66 5.06 14.08
CA GLY A 154 0.25 3.98 14.42
C GLY A 154 0.93 4.18 15.75
N ASN A 155 1.50 3.09 16.26
CA ASN A 155 2.24 3.11 17.50
C ASN A 155 3.60 2.46 17.31
N GLN A 156 4.68 3.23 17.48
CA GLN A 156 6.04 2.76 17.34
C GLN A 156 6.54 2.25 18.69
N ILE A 157 6.64 0.93 18.83
CA ILE A 157 7.02 0.23 20.06
C ILE A 157 8.49 -0.19 19.95
N SER A 158 9.36 0.36 20.78
CA SER A 158 10.76 -0.07 20.90
C SER A 158 10.81 -1.34 21.76
N VAL A 159 11.06 -2.49 21.14
CA VAL A 159 11.25 -3.77 21.84
C VAL A 159 12.65 -3.83 22.45
N SER A 160 13.64 -3.30 21.73
CA SER A 160 15.00 -3.10 22.20
C SER A 160 15.52 -1.72 21.75
N LYS A 161 16.79 -1.40 22.02
CA LYS A 161 17.41 -0.16 21.52
C LYS A 161 17.42 -0.07 19.98
N LYS A 162 17.41 -1.22 19.31
CA LYS A 162 17.48 -1.32 17.85
C LYS A 162 16.19 -1.82 17.20
N ILE A 163 15.45 -2.71 17.86
CA ILE A 163 14.27 -3.35 17.26
C ILE A 163 13.01 -2.57 17.62
N ILE A 164 12.20 -2.30 16.60
CA ILE A 164 10.94 -1.60 16.69
C ILE A 164 9.83 -2.46 16.08
N LEU A 165 8.66 -2.44 16.70
CA LEU A 165 7.42 -2.95 16.12
C LEU A 165 6.47 -1.78 15.93
N GLU A 166 5.76 -1.75 14.80
CA GLU A 166 4.86 -0.67 14.46
C GLU A 166 3.56 -1.21 13.89
N PRO A 167 2.58 -1.57 14.74
CA PRO A 167 1.21 -1.72 14.30
C PRO A 167 0.65 -0.37 13.83
N TYR A 168 -0.11 -0.41 12.74
CA TYR A 168 -0.79 0.76 12.19
C TYR A 168 -2.15 0.43 11.59
N ILE A 169 -2.98 1.45 11.49
CA ILE A 169 -4.25 1.49 10.78
C ILE A 169 -4.33 2.79 9.98
N GLY A 170 -5.05 2.80 8.87
CA GLY A 170 -5.21 3.98 8.04
C GLY A 170 -6.56 4.01 7.35
N LEU A 171 -7.10 5.22 7.21
CA LEU A 171 -8.38 5.51 6.56
C LEU A 171 -8.15 6.61 5.53
N GLY A 172 -8.76 6.49 4.36
CA GLY A 172 -8.50 7.44 3.29
C GLY A 172 -9.37 7.26 2.06
N MET A 173 -8.92 7.87 0.97
CA MET A 173 -9.57 7.81 -0.33
C MET A 173 -8.59 7.31 -1.39
N MET A 174 -9.11 6.54 -2.33
CA MET A 174 -8.36 5.96 -3.43
C MET A 174 -9.11 6.17 -4.74
N ASP A 175 -8.41 6.64 -5.76
CA ASP A 175 -8.83 6.56 -7.15
C ASP A 175 -8.23 5.28 -7.74
N ARG A 176 -9.09 4.35 -8.15
CA ARG A 176 -8.71 3.05 -8.71
C ARG A 176 -9.17 2.96 -10.16
N LYS A 177 -8.26 2.58 -11.05
CA LYS A 177 -8.54 2.25 -12.44
C LYS A 177 -8.20 0.79 -12.69
N ILE A 178 -9.16 0.04 -13.23
CA ILE A 178 -9.02 -1.35 -13.63
C ILE A 178 -9.30 -1.41 -15.13
N ASN A 179 -8.50 -2.18 -15.86
CA ASN A 179 -8.66 -2.48 -17.27
C ASN A 179 -8.62 -4.01 -17.41
N ASN A 180 -9.65 -4.60 -18.01
CA ASN A 180 -9.72 -6.03 -18.27
C ASN A 180 -9.35 -6.30 -19.73
N ILE A 181 -8.56 -7.34 -19.97
CA ILE A 181 -8.09 -7.76 -21.29
C ILE A 181 -8.62 -9.17 -21.54
N ASP A 182 -9.23 -9.38 -22.71
CA ASP A 182 -9.80 -10.66 -23.13
C ASP A 182 -10.86 -11.21 -22.17
N ILE A 183 -11.73 -10.34 -21.62
CA ILE A 183 -12.87 -10.75 -20.79
C ILE A 183 -14.09 -11.07 -21.67
N GLU A 184 -14.68 -12.24 -21.49
CA GLU A 184 -15.91 -12.69 -22.15
C GLU A 184 -17.17 -12.38 -21.32
N TYR A 185 -17.03 -12.34 -19.99
CA TYR A 185 -18.13 -12.02 -19.07
C TYR A 185 -18.80 -10.68 -19.39
N ASN A 186 -20.15 -10.69 -19.46
CA ASN A 186 -20.96 -9.49 -19.65
C ASN A 186 -22.00 -9.33 -18.53
N LYS A 187 -21.80 -8.33 -17.65
CA LYS A 187 -22.68 -8.03 -16.51
C LYS A 187 -24.15 -7.76 -16.85
N THR A 188 -24.46 -7.42 -18.09
CA THR A 188 -25.86 -7.27 -18.56
C THR A 188 -26.56 -8.62 -18.65
N ASN A 189 -25.88 -9.61 -19.23
CA ASN A 189 -26.47 -10.92 -19.57
C ASN A 189 -26.10 -12.02 -18.57
N ASP A 190 -25.02 -11.83 -17.83
CA ASP A 190 -24.40 -12.84 -16.99
C ASP A 190 -24.41 -12.47 -15.51
N GLN A 191 -24.40 -13.49 -14.67
CA GLN A 191 -24.24 -13.36 -13.22
C GLN A 191 -23.05 -14.16 -12.71
N ILE A 192 -22.36 -13.58 -11.72
CA ILE A 192 -21.16 -14.16 -11.12
C ILE A 192 -21.57 -15.27 -10.17
N LEU A 193 -20.98 -16.45 -10.35
CA LEU A 193 -21.19 -17.63 -9.53
C LEU A 193 -20.30 -17.59 -8.27
N GLY A 194 -20.82 -18.11 -7.16
CA GLY A 194 -20.07 -18.31 -5.92
C GLY A 194 -20.91 -18.15 -4.66
N SER A 195 -20.46 -18.73 -3.56
CA SER A 195 -21.04 -18.51 -2.23
C SER A 195 -20.43 -17.30 -1.52
N ASP A 196 -21.24 -16.64 -0.70
CA ASP A 196 -20.86 -15.61 0.27
C ASP A 196 -19.90 -14.52 -0.24
N THR A 197 -18.65 -14.51 0.24
CA THR A 197 -17.68 -13.41 0.08
C THR A 197 -16.77 -13.57 -1.13
N VAL A 198 -16.70 -14.74 -1.75
CA VAL A 198 -15.86 -15.01 -2.94
C VAL A 198 -16.26 -14.12 -4.13
N PRO A 199 -17.57 -13.95 -4.45
CA PRO A 199 -18.00 -13.01 -5.49
C PRO A 199 -17.57 -11.57 -5.21
N LEU A 200 -17.46 -11.16 -3.94
CA LEU A 200 -17.06 -9.79 -3.58
C LEU A 200 -15.61 -9.54 -4.00
N PHE A 201 -14.68 -10.46 -3.72
CA PHE A 201 -13.27 -10.31 -4.10
C PHE A 201 -13.07 -10.40 -5.61
N LYS A 202 -13.73 -11.35 -6.29
CA LYS A 202 -13.65 -11.47 -7.76
C LYS A 202 -14.17 -10.21 -8.47
N ARG A 203 -15.20 -9.55 -7.93
CA ARG A 203 -15.69 -8.27 -8.47
C ARG A 203 -14.66 -7.14 -8.37
N LEU A 204 -13.75 -7.17 -7.40
CA LEU A 204 -12.70 -6.15 -7.25
C LEU A 204 -11.66 -6.20 -8.39
N ASP A 205 -11.71 -7.24 -9.22
CA ASP A 205 -10.83 -7.46 -10.36
C ASP A 205 -11.46 -6.95 -11.67
N LEU A 206 -12.74 -6.58 -11.65
CA LEU A 206 -13.49 -6.14 -12.83
C LEU A 206 -13.40 -4.63 -13.04
N GLU A 207 -13.46 -4.18 -14.31
CA GLU A 207 -13.45 -2.76 -14.69
C GLU A 207 -14.50 -1.93 -13.96
N GLU A 208 -15.66 -2.54 -13.68
CA GLU A 208 -16.79 -1.94 -12.98
C GLU A 208 -16.46 -1.49 -11.56
N SER A 209 -15.41 -2.06 -10.97
CA SER A 209 -14.89 -1.67 -9.65
C SER A 209 -13.95 -0.46 -9.69
N SER A 210 -13.77 0.16 -10.86
CA SER A 210 -13.03 1.42 -11.02
C SER A 210 -13.78 2.60 -10.42
N GLY A 211 -13.04 3.64 -10.05
CA GLY A 211 -13.54 4.90 -9.53
C GLY A 211 -12.95 5.26 -8.16
N ASN A 212 -13.58 6.25 -7.53
CA ASN A 212 -13.20 6.72 -6.21
C ASN A 212 -13.82 5.82 -5.14
N VAL A 213 -12.99 5.24 -4.29
CA VAL A 213 -13.41 4.34 -3.22
C VAL A 213 -12.77 4.75 -1.90
N PHE A 214 -13.46 4.41 -0.81
CA PHE A 214 -12.87 4.50 0.52
C PHE A 214 -11.74 3.47 0.64
N ASN A 215 -10.60 3.90 1.20
CA ASN A 215 -9.46 3.02 1.43
C ASN A 215 -9.26 2.79 2.92
N PHE A 216 -9.26 1.52 3.31
CA PHE A 216 -8.90 1.06 4.64
C PHE A 216 -7.60 0.28 4.55
N CYS A 217 -6.66 0.52 5.46
CA CYS A 217 -5.47 -0.30 5.59
C CYS A 217 -5.14 -0.56 7.05
N PHE A 218 -4.51 -1.70 7.31
CA PHE A 218 -3.90 -2.01 8.58
C PHE A 218 -2.63 -2.80 8.32
N GLY A 219 -1.73 -2.83 9.30
CA GLY A 219 -0.53 -3.61 9.13
C GLY A 219 0.40 -3.58 10.32
N LEU A 220 1.52 -4.28 10.15
CA LEU A 220 2.61 -4.35 11.11
C LEU A 220 3.93 -4.17 10.38
N ARG A 221 4.70 -3.16 10.79
CA ARG A 221 6.09 -3.00 10.36
C ARG A 221 7.05 -3.47 11.45
N ILE A 222 8.12 -4.14 11.04
CA ILE A 222 9.22 -4.56 11.90
C ILE A 222 10.44 -3.74 11.50
N GLY A 223 10.95 -2.94 12.44
CA GLY A 223 12.00 -1.95 12.20
C GLY A 223 13.32 -2.25 12.90
N TYR A 224 14.40 -1.78 12.30
CA TYR A 224 15.75 -1.71 12.84
C TYR A 224 16.24 -0.25 12.84
N ARG A 225 16.54 0.28 14.02
CA ARG A 225 17.18 1.59 14.21
C ARG A 225 18.67 1.43 13.95
N LEU A 226 19.18 2.24 13.02
CA LEU A 226 20.58 2.23 12.60
C LEU A 226 21.53 2.74 13.69
#